data_AF-A0A2M8NT37-F1
#
_entry.id   AF-A0A2M8NT37-F1
#
_cell.length_a   1.000
_cell.length_b   1.000
_cell.length_c   1.000
_cell.angle_alpha   90.00
_cell.angle_beta   90.00
_cell.angle_gamma   90.00
#
_symmetry.space_group_name_H-M   'P 1'
#
loop_
_entity.id
_entity.type
_entity.pdbx_description
1 polymer ?
#
loop_
_entity_poly.entity_id
_entity_poly.type
_entity_poly.pdbx_seq_one_letter_code
_entity_poly.pdbx_strand_id
1 'polypeptide(L)'
;MTTTHEREAAFSAWRERNPLRAWRLAHDVTLMRLAGEAQVSISTLQLWENGARTPRPAQFETLARITGESHLAGAWRRWIHDRPNQAPRKRTR
;
A
#
# COMPACT_ATOMS: atom_id res chain seq x y z
N MET A 1 10.45 22.77 -13.37
CA MET A 1 9.12 22.20 -13.63
C MET A 1 9.26 20.69 -13.71
N THR A 2 8.83 19.92 -12.72
CA THR A 2 8.91 18.44 -12.76
C THR A 2 7.98 17.90 -13.85
N THR A 3 8.52 17.13 -14.78
CA THR A 3 7.78 16.54 -15.89
C THR A 3 6.74 15.52 -15.39
N THR A 4 5.72 15.23 -16.20
CA THR A 4 4.70 14.23 -15.86
C THR A 4 5.31 12.86 -15.60
N HIS A 5 6.35 12.49 -16.36
CA HIS A 5 7.03 11.21 -16.26
C HIS A 5 7.77 11.05 -14.92
N GLU A 6 8.46 12.09 -14.45
CA GLU A 6 9.14 12.09 -13.15
C GLU A 6 8.16 11.91 -11.97
N ARG A 7 6.97 12.52 -12.06
CA ARG A 7 5.93 12.36 -11.02
C ARG A 7 5.36 10.95 -11.00
N GLU A 8 5.19 10.33 -12.17
CA GLU A 8 4.72 8.95 -12.29
C GLU A 8 5.75 7.96 -11.75
N ALA A 9 7.03 8.15 -12.08
CA ALA A 9 8.13 7.35 -11.53
C ALA A 9 8.21 7.48 -10.00
N ALA A 10 8.14 8.71 -9.47
CA ALA A 10 8.13 8.94 -8.02
C ALA A 10 6.93 8.26 -7.34
N PHE A 11 5.74 8.32 -7.95
CA PHE A 11 4.54 7.67 -7.41
C PHE A 11 4.63 6.14 -7.45
N SER A 12 5.18 5.57 -8.51
CA SER A 12 5.44 4.12 -8.62
C SER A 12 6.45 3.65 -7.57
N ALA A 13 7.58 4.33 -7.44
CA ALA A 13 8.58 4.05 -6.41
C ALA A 13 8.02 4.22 -4.98
N TRP A 14 7.13 5.19 -4.77
CA TRP A 14 6.41 5.31 -3.51
C TRP A 14 5.49 4.10 -3.24
N ARG A 15 4.70 3.65 -4.22
CA ARG A 15 3.84 2.46 -4.06
C ARG A 15 4.62 1.18 -3.74
N GLU A 16 5.78 1.00 -4.37
CA GLU A 16 6.65 -0.16 -4.10
C GLU A 16 7.17 -0.19 -2.66
N ARG A 17 7.33 0.98 -2.04
CA ARG A 17 7.72 1.12 -0.63
C ARG A 17 6.54 1.01 0.35
N ASN A 18 5.34 0.67 -0.11
CA ASN A 18 4.23 0.37 0.80
C ASN A 18 4.64 -0.79 1.72
N PRO A 19 4.54 -0.65 3.05
CA PRO A 19 5.11 -1.63 3.98
C PRO A 19 4.43 -3.01 3.85
N LEU A 20 3.12 -3.04 3.60
CA LEU A 20 2.41 -4.31 3.43
C LEU A 20 2.74 -4.97 2.09
N ARG A 21 2.82 -4.19 1.01
CA ARG A 21 3.21 -4.68 -0.31
C ARG A 21 4.63 -5.22 -0.30
N ALA A 22 5.56 -4.46 0.27
CA ALA A 22 6.97 -4.84 0.37
C ALA A 22 7.12 -6.14 1.16
N TRP A 23 6.47 -6.25 2.33
CA TRP A 23 6.43 -7.49 3.10
C TRP A 23 5.86 -8.66 2.27
N ARG A 24 4.72 -8.45 1.62
CA ARG A 24 4.04 -9.48 0.84
C ARG A 24 4.93 -10.04 -0.28
N LEU A 25 5.60 -9.14 -1.02
CA LEU A 25 6.50 -9.53 -2.10
C LEU A 25 7.77 -10.22 -1.57
N ALA A 26 8.31 -9.78 -0.43
CA ALA A 26 9.49 -10.41 0.17
C ALA A 26 9.22 -11.83 0.70
N HIS A 27 7.96 -12.19 0.95
CA HIS A 27 7.56 -13.51 1.46
C HIS A 27 6.82 -14.36 0.41
N ASP A 28 6.84 -13.97 -0.86
CA ASP A 28 6.13 -14.64 -1.96
C ASP A 28 4.63 -14.88 -1.68
N VAL A 29 4.01 -14.00 -0.89
CA VAL A 29 2.60 -14.11 -0.54
C VAL A 29 1.77 -13.51 -1.67
N THR A 30 0.79 -14.28 -2.17
CA THR A 30 -0.12 -13.75 -3.19
C THR A 30 -1.12 -12.78 -2.56
N LEU A 31 -1.62 -11.84 -3.36
CA LEU A 31 -2.61 -10.88 -2.89
C LEU A 31 -3.92 -11.57 -2.45
N MET A 32 -4.28 -12.67 -3.13
CA MET A 32 -5.41 -13.53 -2.74
C MET A 32 -5.19 -14.19 -1.38
N ARG A 33 -4.00 -14.76 -1.14
CA ARG A 33 -3.67 -15.41 0.14
C ARG A 33 -3.75 -14.43 1.29
N LEU A 34 -3.08 -13.28 1.18
CA LEU A 34 -3.09 -12.26 2.23
C LEU A 34 -4.50 -11.71 2.48
N ALA A 35 -5.30 -11.52 1.43
CA ALA A 35 -6.68 -11.08 1.58
C ALA A 35 -7.53 -12.11 2.34
N GLY A 36 -7.35 -13.40 2.06
CA GLY A 36 -7.99 -14.49 2.80
C GLY A 36 -7.60 -14.52 4.27
N GLU A 37 -6.30 -14.45 4.57
CA GLU A 37 -5.76 -14.44 5.93
C GLU A 37 -6.24 -13.21 6.73
N ALA A 38 -6.29 -12.04 6.08
CA ALA A 38 -6.77 -10.79 6.69
C ALA A 38 -8.29 -10.64 6.69
N GLN A 39 -9.04 -11.63 6.18
CA GLN A 39 -10.51 -11.63 6.06
C GLN A 39 -11.07 -10.37 5.35
N VAL A 40 -10.42 -9.94 4.27
CA VAL A 40 -10.87 -8.82 3.44
C VAL A 40 -10.93 -9.22 1.97
N SER A 41 -11.60 -8.42 1.15
CA SER A 41 -11.57 -8.63 -0.30
C SER A 41 -10.20 -8.32 -0.89
N ILE A 42 -9.85 -9.01 -2.00
CA ILE A 42 -8.68 -8.70 -2.82
C ILE A 42 -8.66 -7.22 -3.21
N SER A 43 -9.81 -6.67 -3.61
CA SER A 43 -9.96 -5.26 -3.97
C SER A 43 -9.64 -4.31 -2.80
N THR A 44 -10.04 -4.66 -1.57
CA THR A 44 -9.69 -3.89 -0.37
C THR A 44 -8.18 -3.85 -0.18
N LEU A 45 -7.52 -5.00 -0.29
CA LEU A 45 -6.08 -5.11 -0.13
C LEU A 45 -5.32 -4.35 -1.25
N GLN A 46 -5.80 -4.41 -2.49
CA GLN A 46 -5.26 -3.60 -3.59
C GLN A 46 -5.39 -2.09 -3.33
N LEU A 47 -6.53 -1.64 -2.81
CA LEU A 47 -6.73 -0.22 -2.46
C LEU A 47 -5.76 0.23 -1.34
N TRP A 48 -5.44 -0.67 -0.41
CA TRP A 48 -4.44 -0.42 0.63
C TRP A 48 -3.03 -0.34 0.04
N GLU A 49 -2.58 -1.35 -0.72
CA GLU A 49 -1.24 -1.35 -1.31
C GLU A 49 -0.99 -0.18 -2.29
N ASN A 50 -2.06 0.31 -2.93
CA ASN A 50 -1.99 1.47 -3.82
C ASN A 50 -2.09 2.82 -3.07
N GLY A 51 -2.33 2.79 -1.76
CA GLY A 51 -2.48 3.98 -0.92
C GLY A 51 -3.72 4.82 -1.25
N ALA A 52 -4.71 4.20 -1.87
CA ALA A 52 -6.02 4.79 -2.11
C ALA A 52 -6.88 4.78 -0.84
N ARG A 53 -6.66 3.81 0.05
CA ARG A 53 -7.31 3.70 1.36
C ARG A 53 -6.31 3.28 2.42
N THR A 54 -6.61 3.65 3.67
CA THR A 54 -5.85 3.23 4.85
C THR A 54 -6.62 2.14 5.60
N PRO A 55 -5.96 1.08 6.09
CA PRO A 55 -6.57 0.11 6.99
C PRO A 55 -7.11 0.78 8.26
N ARG A 56 -8.18 0.24 8.83
CA ARG A 56 -8.70 0.61 10.15
C ARG A 56 -7.77 0.07 11.26
N PRO A 57 -7.83 0.60 12.49
CA PRO A 57 -7.02 0.10 13.61
C PRO A 57 -7.07 -1.42 13.80
N ALA A 58 -8.27 -2.01 13.86
CA ALA A 58 -8.43 -3.46 13.98
C ALA A 58 -7.83 -4.26 12.81
N GLN A 59 -7.77 -3.66 11.61
CA GLN A 59 -7.13 -4.30 10.45
C GLN A 59 -5.61 -4.23 10.57
N PHE A 60 -5.05 -3.14 11.09
CA PHE A 60 -3.62 -3.08 11.40
C PHE A 60 -3.21 -4.13 12.44
N GLU A 61 -4.03 -4.39 13.45
CA GLU A 61 -3.78 -5.46 14.43
C GLU A 61 -3.75 -6.84 13.76
N THR A 62 -4.74 -7.14 12.93
CA THR A 62 -4.77 -8.39 12.16
C THR A 62 -3.56 -8.52 11.24
N LEU A 63 -3.23 -7.47 10.50
CA LEU A 63 -2.06 -7.47 9.61
C LEU A 63 -0.76 -7.61 10.40
N ALA A 64 -0.61 -6.96 11.56
CA ALA A 64 0.57 -7.12 12.41
C ALA A 64 0.74 -8.56 12.91
N ARG A 65 -0.36 -9.25 13.25
CA ARG A 65 -0.32 -10.68 13.60
C ARG A 65 0.11 -11.58 12.43
N ILE A 66 -0.42 -11.31 11.23
CA ILE A 66 -0.07 -12.08 10.02
C ILE A 66 1.38 -11.87 9.63
N THR A 67 1.83 -10.61 9.66
CA THR A 67 3.15 -10.21 9.17
C THR A 67 4.26 -10.39 10.19
N GLY A 68 3.92 -10.51 11.47
CA GLY A 68 4.87 -10.40 12.58
C GLY A 68 5.36 -8.97 12.83
N GLU A 69 4.89 -7.97 12.07
CA GLU A 69 5.38 -6.60 12.14
C GLU A 69 4.51 -5.74 13.07
N SER A 70 4.91 -5.70 14.34
CA SER A 70 4.24 -4.90 15.39
C SER A 70 4.22 -3.40 15.09
N HIS A 71 5.16 -2.91 14.27
CA HIS A 71 5.29 -1.49 13.91
C HIS A 71 4.65 -1.14 12.56
N LEU A 72 3.87 -2.04 11.95
CA LEU A 72 3.27 -1.86 10.62
C LEU A 72 2.48 -0.55 10.50
N ALA A 73 1.68 -0.20 11.50
CA ALA A 73 0.89 1.04 11.48
C ALA A 73 1.77 2.30 11.48
N GLY A 74 2.90 2.27 12.18
CA GLY A 74 3.87 3.37 12.21
C GLY A 74 4.63 3.51 10.90
N ALA A 75 5.08 2.39 10.32
CA ALA A 75 5.69 2.36 8.99
C ALA A 75 4.71 2.87 7.91
N TRP A 76 3.44 2.46 8.00
CA TRP A 76 2.38 2.92 7.10
C TRP A 76 2.16 4.43 7.21
N ARG A 77 2.12 4.99 8.42
CA ARG A 77 1.94 6.42 8.64
C ARG A 77 3.04 7.24 7.98
N ARG A 78 4.30 6.83 8.14
CA ARG A 78 5.45 7.46 7.48
C ARG A 78 5.32 7.37 5.96
N TRP A 79 5.03 6.18 5.46
CA TRP A 79 4.83 5.96 4.04
C TRP A 79 3.72 6.85 3.45
N ILE A 80 2.56 6.98 4.09
CA ILE A 80 1.49 7.87 3.63
C ILE A 80 1.92 9.35 3.64
N HIS A 81 2.67 9.77 4.65
CA HIS A 81 3.18 11.14 4.75
C HIS A 81 4.14 11.47 3.60
N ASP A 82 4.93 10.49 3.15
CA ASP A 82 5.90 10.64 2.06
C ASP A 82 5.25 10.51 0.66
N ARG A 83 3.92 10.56 0.56
CA ARG A 83 3.20 10.41 -0.70
C ARG A 83 3.51 11.57 -1.65
N PRO A 84 4.09 11.31 -2.83
CA PRO A 84 4.32 12.37 -3.80
C PRO A 84 2.98 12.84 -4.40
N ASN A 85 2.92 14.13 -4.76
CA ASN A 85 1.78 14.69 -5.46
C ASN A 85 1.56 13.93 -6.77
N GLN A 86 0.38 13.33 -6.92
CA GLN A 86 0.05 12.57 -8.12
C GLN A 86 0.01 13.50 -9.34
N ALA A 87 0.55 13.04 -10.45
CA ALA A 87 0.25 13.65 -11.74
C ALA A 87 -1.27 13.58 -11.99
N PRO A 88 -1.88 14.59 -12.63
CA PRO A 88 -3.30 14.55 -12.95
C PRO A 88 -3.59 13.33 -13.80
N ARG A 89 -4.48 12.45 -13.33
CA ARG A 89 -4.99 11.35 -14.15
C ARG A 89 -5.80 11.97 -15.30
N LYS A 90 -5.44 11.67 -16.54
CA LYS A 90 -6.32 11.93 -17.68
C LYS A 90 -7.64 11.20 -17.39
N ARG A 91 -8.72 11.94 -17.14
CA ARG A 91 -10.06 11.36 -17.07
C ARG A 91 -10.43 10.93 -18.48
N THR A 92 -10.28 9.65 -18.79
CA THR A 92 -10.92 9.07 -19.97
C THR A 92 -12.41 9.09 -19.69
N ARG A 93 -13.14 9.78 -20.57
CA ARG A 93 -14.59 9.99 -20.51
C ARG A 93 -15.33 8.72 -20.88
#